data_AF-A0A497QWN0-F1
#
_entry.id   AF-A0A497QWN0-F1
#
_cell.length_a   1.000
_cell.length_b   1.000
_cell.length_c   1.000
_cell.angle_alpha   90.00
_cell.angle_beta   90.00
_cell.angle_gamma   90.00
#
_symmetry.space_group_name_H-M   'P 1'
#
loop_
_entity.id
_entity.type
_entity.pdbx_description
1 polymer ?
#
loop_
_entity_poly.entity_id
_entity_poly.type
_entity_poly.pdbx_seq_one_letter_code
_entity_poly.pdbx_strand_id
1 'polypeptide(L)' 'MKEPDKKPVVRLTGRNGDAFAILGATIRALREAGADVEYIDKYQNEATSGDYNNLLRTTMEYVDVC' A
#
# COMPACT_ATOMS: atom_id res chain seq x y z
N MET A 1 -3.42 13.15 -9.91
CA MET A 1 -2.63 12.31 -8.98
C MET A 1 -1.73 13.16 -8.09
N LYS A 2 -2.02 13.20 -6.77
CA LYS A 2 -1.13 13.80 -5.75
C LYS A 2 -0.42 12.68 -5.00
N GLU A 3 0.90 12.71 -5.05
CA GLU A 3 1.76 11.79 -4.30
C GLU A 3 1.73 12.16 -2.81
N PRO A 4 1.85 11.18 -1.90
CA PRO A 4 1.89 11.46 -0.46
C PRO A 4 3.11 12.33 -0.12
N ASP A 5 2.94 13.22 0.86
CA ASP A 5 4.01 14.14 1.30
C ASP A 5 5.18 13.37 1.95
N LYS A 6 4.89 12.18 2.49
CA LYS A 6 5.87 11.24 3.05
C LYS A 6 5.49 9.81 2.71
N LYS A 7 6.48 8.94 2.46
CA LYS A 7 6.24 7.50 2.35
C LYS A 7 5.75 6.98 3.71
N PRO A 8 4.51 6.47 3.80
CA PRO A 8 4.02 5.88 5.04
C PRO A 8 4.84 4.64 5.40
N VAL A 9 5.08 4.39 6.69
CA VAL A 9 5.70 3.14 7.15
C VAL A 9 4.59 2.15 7.50
N VAL A 10 4.55 1.00 6.83
CA VAL A 10 3.58 -0.07 7.07
C VAL A 10 4.30 -1.29 7.62
N ARG A 11 3.89 -1.72 8.81
CA ARG A 11 4.41 -2.93 9.43
C ARG A 11 3.76 -4.16 8.79
N LEU A 12 4.52 -4.85 7.92
CA LEU A 12 4.10 -6.10 7.28
C LEU A 12 4.45 -7.34 8.14
N THR A 13 5.37 -7.19 9.09
CA THR A 13 5.79 -8.28 9.98
C THR A 13 4.82 -8.44 11.16
N GLY A 14 4.02 -9.52 11.14
CA GLY A 14 3.21 -9.95 12.29
C GLY A 14 1.70 -9.64 12.23
N ARG A 15 1.21 -8.97 11.19
CA ARG A 15 -0.22 -9.04 10.84
C ARG A 15 -0.42 -10.26 9.96
N ASN A 16 -1.45 -11.05 10.26
CA ASN A 16 -1.88 -12.22 9.48
C ASN A 16 -1.64 -11.94 7.99
N GLY A 17 -0.85 -12.79 7.33
CA GLY A 17 -0.32 -12.59 5.99
C GLY A 17 -1.36 -12.53 4.88
N ASP A 18 -2.59 -12.13 5.18
CA ASP A 18 -3.68 -11.91 4.27
C ASP A 18 -3.41 -10.68 3.40
N ALA A 19 -3.44 -10.89 2.07
CA ALA A 19 -3.26 -9.86 1.06
C ALA A 19 -4.15 -8.63 1.31
N PHE A 20 -5.41 -8.87 1.70
CA PHE A 20 -6.39 -7.83 2.00
C PHE A 20 -6.04 -7.00 3.24
N ALA A 21 -5.43 -7.61 4.26
CA ALA A 21 -5.02 -6.91 5.46
C ALA A 21 -3.86 -5.94 5.16
N ILE A 22 -2.93 -6.37 4.31
CA ILE A 22 -1.84 -5.53 3.79
C ILE A 22 -2.40 -4.38 2.96
N LEU A 23 -3.26 -4.69 1.97
CA LEU A 23 -3.89 -3.70 1.10
C LEU A 23 -4.62 -2.61 1.91
N GLY A 24 -5.45 -3.01 2.87
CA GLY A 24 -6.18 -2.08 3.73
C GLY A 24 -5.28 -1.22 4.62
N ALA A 25 -4.20 -1.80 5.16
CA ALA A 25 -3.24 -1.07 5.96
C ALA A 25 -2.49 -0.02 5.12
N THR A 26 -2.05 -0.39 3.91
CA THR A 26 -1.34 0.49 2.99
C THR A 26 -2.21 1.65 2.51
N ILE A 27 -3.45 1.37 2.09
CA ILE A 27 -4.40 2.40 1.64
C ILE A 27 -4.63 3.43 2.75
N ARG A 28 -4.83 2.95 3.99
CA ARG A 28 -5.04 3.82 5.14
C ARG A 28 -3.82 4.70 5.39
N ALA A 29 -2.61 4.12 5.36
CA ALA A 29 -1.38 4.84 5.58
C ALA A 29 -1.11 5.88 4.47
N LEU A 30 -1.37 5.54 3.20
CA LEU A 30 -1.29 6.47 2.06
C LEU A 30 -2.25 7.65 2.21
N ARG A 31 -3.49 7.38 2.64
CA ARG A 31 -4.49 8.42 2.89
C ARG A 31 -4.08 9.35 4.04
N GLU A 32 -3.52 8.80 5.11
CA GLU A 32 -2.99 9.59 6.25
C GLU A 32 -1.77 10.44 5.84
N ALA A 33 -0.97 9.96 4.88
CA ALA A 33 0.14 10.72 4.30
C ALA A 33 -0.31 11.79 3.27
N GLY A 34 -1.62 11.93 3.03
CA GLY A 34 -2.17 12.94 2.13
C GLY A 34 -2.19 12.55 0.65
N ALA A 35 -2.08 11.26 0.33
CA ALA A 35 -2.25 10.77 -1.03
C ALA A 35 -3.68 10.99 -1.53
N ASP A 36 -3.81 11.29 -2.83
CA ASP A 36 -5.12 11.45 -3.47
C ASP A 36 -5.83 10.11 -3.71
N VAL A 37 -7.14 10.17 -3.92
CA VAL A 37 -7.96 9.00 -4.25
C VAL A 37 -7.48 8.34 -5.55
N GLU A 38 -7.08 9.13 -6.55
CA GLU A 38 -6.51 8.57 -7.80
C GLU A 38 -5.21 7.79 -7.56
N TYR A 39 -4.39 8.22 -6.59
CA TYR A 39 -3.12 7.55 -6.26
C TYR A 39 -3.37 6.22 -5.54
N ILE A 40 -4.35 6.21 -4.64
CA ILE A 40 -4.80 5.01 -3.95
C ILE A 40 -5.43 4.01 -4.94
N ASP A 41 -6.25 4.48 -5.87
CA ASP A 41 -6.88 3.64 -6.89
C ASP A 41 -5.85 2.98 -7.81
N LYS A 42 -4.83 3.74 -8.24
CA LYS A 42 -3.73 3.18 -9.02
C LYS A 42 -2.96 2.11 -8.24
N TYR A 43 -2.60 2.40 -6.99
CA TYR A 43 -1.95 1.41 -6.11
C TYR A 43 -2.82 0.15 -5.96
N GLN A 44 -4.12 0.32 -5.75
CA GLN A 44 -5.03 -0.80 -5.57
C GLN A 44 -5.13 -1.65 -6.85
N ASN A 45 -5.21 -1.02 -8.03
CA ASN A 45 -5.18 -1.73 -9.31
C ASN A 45 -3.85 -2.48 -9.50
N GLU A 46 -2.70 -1.83 -9.28
CA GLU A 46 -1.39 -2.49 -9.41
C GLU A 46 -1.19 -3.62 -8.40
N ALA A 47 -1.68 -3.47 -7.17
CA ALA A 47 -1.58 -4.47 -6.11
C ALA A 47 -2.52 -5.66 -6.32
N THR A 48 -3.69 -5.45 -6.96
CA THR A 48 -4.69 -6.51 -7.24
C THR A 48 -4.53 -7.15 -8.62
N SER A 49 -3.73 -6.58 -9.52
CA SER A 49 -3.48 -7.11 -10.87
C SER A 49 -2.56 -8.34 -10.91
N GLY A 50 -2.12 -8.88 -9.77
CA GLY A 50 -1.20 -10.01 -9.73
C GLY A 50 -1.31 -10.84 -8.46
N ASP A 51 -0.33 -11.72 -8.24
CA ASP A 51 -0.28 -12.60 -7.07
C ASP A 51 0.16 -11.87 -5.79
N TYR A 52 0.13 -12.61 -4.68
CA TYR A 52 0.58 -12.13 -3.37
C TYR A 52 1.97 -11.46 -3.37
N ASN A 53 2.91 -12.02 -4.13
CA ASN A 53 4.25 -11.43 -4.29
C ASN A 53 4.22 -10.09 -5.03
N ASN A 54 3.34 -9.96 -6.03
CA ASN A 54 3.16 -8.69 -6.74
C ASN A 54 2.57 -7.65 -5.79
N LEU A 55 1.56 -7.99 -4.99
CA LEU A 55 1.03 -7.13 -3.94
C LEU A 55 2.12 -6.68 -2.96
N LEU A 56 2.99 -7.59 -2.49
CA LEU A 56 4.09 -7.25 -1.59
C LEU A 56 5.06 -6.26 -2.24
N ARG A 57 5.47 -6.53 -3.47
CA ARG A 57 6.43 -5.71 -4.23
C ARG A 57 5.86 -4.31 -4.48
N THR A 58 4.62 -4.22 -4.97
CA THR A 58 3.94 -2.95 -5.19
C THR A 58 3.78 -2.21 -3.85
N THR A 59 3.45 -2.91 -2.77
CA THR A 59 3.36 -2.29 -1.43
C THR A 59 4.71 -1.70 -1.01
N MET A 60 5.80 -2.44 -1.13
CA MET A 60 7.16 -1.95 -0.78
C MET A 60 7.64 -0.76 -1.62
N GLU A 61 7.15 -0.61 -2.85
CA GLU A 61 7.47 0.57 -3.68
C GLU A 61 6.78 1.85 -3.17
N TYR A 62 5.51 1.69 -2.76
CA TYR A 62 4.62 2.77 -2.36
C TYR A 62 4.72 3.14 -0.86
N VAL A 63 5.11 2.20 0.01
CA VAL A 63 5.29 2.39 1.45
C VAL A 63 6.59 1.79 1.94
N ASP A 64 7.13 2.36 3.02
CA ASP A 64 8.29 1.81 3.70
C ASP A 64 7.86 0.65 4.60
N VAL A 65 8.60 -0.45 4.62
CA VAL A 65 8.24 -1.65 5.40
C VAL A 65 9.20 -1.80 6.57
N CYS A 66 8.62 -1.89 7.77
CA CYS A 66 9.34 -2.13 9.02
C CYS A 66 8.81 -3.37 9.76
#